data_AF-Q4RH49-F1
#
_entry.id   AF-Q4RH49-F1
#
_cell.length_a   1.000
_cell.length_b   1.000
_cell.length_c   1.000
_cell.angle_alpha   90.00
_cell.angle_beta   90.00
_cell.angle_gamma   90.00
#
_symmetry.space_group_name_H-M   'P 1'
#
loop_
_entity.id
_entity.type
_entity.pdbx_description
1 polymer ?
#
loop_
_entity_poly.entity_id
_entity_poly.type
_entity_poly.pdbx_seq_one_letter_code
_entity_poly.pdbx_strand_id
1 'polypeptide(L)'
;MIGKRGFLAKDLQVEALSKLDHRVKTAAEQLMKILEQIDALCVPENFSDCRMKKKGLVKTVQGFLAECDKIEACISDHLSKIQSKNLALADSN
;
A
#
# COMPACT_ATOMS: atom_id res chain seq x y z
N MET A 1 -36.30 -5.65 12.01
CA MET A 1 -35.25 -5.29 11.02
C MET A 1 -33.95 -4.95 11.75
N ILE A 2 -33.14 -5.95 12.12
CA ILE A 2 -31.89 -5.73 12.89
C ILE A 2 -30.62 -6.01 12.05
N GLY A 3 -30.73 -6.71 10.92
CA GLY A 3 -29.57 -7.08 10.08
C GLY A 3 -28.89 -5.96 9.28
N LYS A 4 -29.56 -4.82 9.00
CA LYS A 4 -29.01 -3.80 8.09
C LYS A 4 -27.94 -2.89 8.71
N ARG A 5 -27.95 -2.67 10.02
CA ARG A 5 -27.02 -1.72 10.66
C ARG A 5 -25.58 -2.24 10.76
N GLY A 6 -25.40 -3.54 10.96
CA GLY A 6 -24.06 -4.16 11.01
C GLY A 6 -23.45 -4.37 9.61
N PHE A 7 -24.28 -4.54 8.58
CA PHE A 7 -23.85 -4.71 7.19
C PHE A 7 -23.30 -3.39 6.62
N LEU A 8 -24.05 -2.29 6.79
CA LEU A 8 -23.66 -0.96 6.32
C LEU A 8 -22.28 -0.51 6.84
N ALA A 9 -21.97 -0.75 8.11
CA ALA A 9 -20.70 -0.36 8.71
C ALA A 9 -19.50 -1.14 8.14
N LYS A 10 -19.73 -2.39 7.71
CA LYS A 10 -18.71 -3.26 7.11
C LYS A 10 -18.50 -2.92 5.64
N ASP A 11 -19.56 -2.66 4.87
CA ASP A 11 -19.42 -2.17 3.50
C ASP A 11 -18.66 -0.84 3.46
N LEU A 12 -18.94 0.07 4.41
CA LEU A 12 -18.20 1.32 4.54
C LEU A 12 -16.71 1.08 4.85
N GLN A 13 -16.40 0.08 5.68
CA GLN A 13 -15.00 -0.30 5.97
C GLN A 13 -14.31 -0.89 4.75
N VAL A 14 -14.98 -1.79 4.01
CA VAL A 14 -14.47 -2.36 2.76
C VAL A 14 -14.18 -1.26 1.75
N GLU A 15 -15.08 -0.29 1.60
CA GLU A 15 -14.89 0.85 0.71
C GLU A 15 -13.73 1.76 1.16
N ALA A 16 -13.61 2.04 2.46
CA ALA A 16 -12.52 2.83 3.02
C ALA A 16 -11.16 2.14 2.85
N LEU A 17 -11.10 0.83 3.10
CA LEU A 17 -9.92 -0.02 2.90
C LEU A 17 -9.55 -0.08 1.42
N SER A 18 -10.51 -0.23 0.51
CA SER A 18 -10.27 -0.23 -0.93
C SER A 18 -9.76 1.13 -1.43
N LYS A 19 -10.28 2.24 -0.89
CA LYS A 19 -9.74 3.59 -1.17
C LYS A 19 -8.31 3.76 -0.64
N LEU A 20 -8.01 3.19 0.53
CA LEU A 20 -6.67 3.23 1.10
C LEU A 20 -5.69 2.38 0.28
N ASP A 21 -6.09 1.18 -0.15
CA ASP A 21 -5.33 0.29 -1.04
C ASP A 21 -4.96 1.02 -2.34
N HIS A 22 -5.92 1.67 -2.98
CA HIS A 22 -5.67 2.42 -4.20
C HIS A 22 -4.68 3.59 -3.99
N ARG A 23 -4.78 4.29 -2.85
CA ARG A 23 -3.83 5.35 -2.48
C ARG A 23 -2.42 4.80 -2.26
N VAL A 24 -2.29 3.64 -1.61
CA VAL A 24 -1.00 2.98 -1.38
C VAL A 24 -0.37 2.57 -2.70
N LYS A 25 -1.14 1.97 -3.61
CA LYS A 25 -0.69 1.63 -4.97
C LYS A 25 -0.21 2.84 -5.74
N THR A 26 -0.98 3.94 -5.71
CA THR A 26 -0.61 5.19 -6.37
C THR A 26 0.70 5.75 -5.79
N ALA A 27 0.86 5.73 -4.46
CA ALA A 27 2.09 6.17 -3.81
C ALA A 27 3.28 5.29 -4.20
N ALA A 28 3.10 3.96 -4.25
CA ALA A 28 4.13 3.02 -4.69
C ALA A 28 4.54 3.28 -6.15
N GLU A 29 3.60 3.53 -7.06
CA GLU A 29 3.90 3.90 -8.45
C GLU A 29 4.71 5.21 -8.55
N GLN A 30 4.35 6.23 -7.76
CA GLN A 30 5.11 7.48 -7.71
C GLN A 30 6.54 7.26 -7.18
N LEU A 31 6.69 6.43 -6.15
CA LEU A 31 8.00 6.04 -5.61
C LEU A 31 8.83 5.28 -6.65
N MET A 32 8.23 4.35 -7.41
CA MET A 32 8.89 3.66 -8.52
C MET A 32 9.39 4.64 -9.59
N LYS A 33 8.56 5.59 -10.03
CA LYS A 33 8.97 6.61 -11.00
C LYS A 33 10.11 7.47 -10.48
N ILE A 34 10.12 7.80 -9.19
CA ILE A 34 11.23 8.52 -8.56
C ILE A 34 12.49 7.66 -8.59
N LEU A 35 12.38 6.36 -8.27
CA LEU A 35 13.50 5.42 -8.29
C LEU A 35 14.10 5.28 -9.70
N GLU A 36 13.26 5.15 -10.73
CA GLU A 36 13.69 5.10 -12.13
C GLU A 36 14.40 6.40 -12.56
N GLN A 37 13.86 7.56 -12.19
CA GLN A 37 14.52 8.84 -12.45
C GLN A 37 15.87 8.93 -11.76
N ILE A 38 15.96 8.50 -10.49
CA ILE A 38 17.22 8.48 -9.74
C ILE A 38 18.21 7.51 -10.39
N ASP A 39 17.76 6.36 -10.87
CA ASP A 39 18.63 5.38 -11.50
C ASP A 39 19.16 5.88 -12.85
N ALA A 40 18.31 6.54 -13.62
CA ALA A 40 18.66 7.22 -14.87
C ALA A 40 19.66 8.37 -14.70
N LEU A 41 19.81 8.93 -13.48
CA LEU A 41 20.89 9.88 -13.19
C LEU A 41 22.24 9.16 -13.24
N CYS A 42 22.94 9.30 -14.36
CA CYS A 42 24.31 8.84 -14.51
C CYS A 42 25.26 9.85 -13.85
N VAL A 43 25.75 9.52 -12.66
CA VAL A 43 26.70 10.36 -11.91
C VAL A 43 28.13 9.91 -12.27
N PRO A 44 29.00 10.81 -12.76
CA PRO A 44 30.39 10.49 -13.06
C PRO A 44 31.13 10.00 -11.81
N GLU A 45 32.15 9.15 -12.00
CA GLU A 45 32.86 8.53 -10.88
C GLU A 45 33.54 9.52 -9.93
N ASN A 46 33.83 10.70 -10.46
CA ASN A 46 34.50 11.82 -9.80
C ASN A 46 33.63 12.47 -8.72
N PHE A 47 32.32 12.18 -8.69
CA PHE A 47 31.36 12.75 -7.74
C PHE A 47 30.92 11.69 -6.70
N SER A 48 31.81 11.38 -5.77
CA SER A 48 31.56 10.44 -4.66
C SER A 48 30.34 10.82 -3.81
N ASP A 49 30.18 12.10 -3.49
CA ASP A 49 29.06 12.61 -2.68
C ASP A 49 27.70 12.42 -3.39
N CYS A 50 27.64 12.68 -4.70
CA CYS A 50 26.43 12.45 -5.48
C CYS A 50 26.11 10.95 -5.59
N ARG A 51 27.11 10.06 -5.74
CA ARG A 51 26.90 8.60 -5.69
C ARG A 51 26.35 8.16 -4.33
N MET A 52 26.90 8.70 -3.23
CA MET A 52 26.44 8.36 -1.89
C MET A 52 25.01 8.85 -1.64
N LYS A 53 24.68 10.08 -2.04
CA LYS A 53 23.31 10.63 -1.99
C LYS A 53 22.35 9.82 -2.85
N LYS A 54 22.70 9.51 -4.10
CA LYS A 54 21.90 8.66 -5.01
C LYS A 54 21.58 7.33 -4.33
N LYS A 55 22.60 6.64 -3.81
CA LYS A 55 22.43 5.34 -3.14
C LYS A 55 21.57 5.44 -1.87
N GLY A 56 21.73 6.51 -1.09
CA GLY A 56 20.89 6.80 0.07
C GLY A 56 19.43 7.00 -0.33
N LEU A 57 19.18 7.81 -1.36
CA LEU A 57 17.83 8.09 -1.85
C LEU A 57 17.15 6.82 -2.39
N VAL A 58 17.87 5.98 -3.15
CA VAL A 58 17.37 4.68 -3.60
C VAL A 58 16.96 3.80 -2.40
N LYS A 59 17.81 3.69 -1.38
CA LYS A 59 17.47 2.93 -0.17
C LYS A 59 16.24 3.48 0.54
N THR A 60 16.10 4.80 0.64
CA THR A 60 14.94 5.45 1.24
C THR A 60 13.67 5.13 0.47
N VAL A 61 13.69 5.26 -0.86
CA VAL A 61 12.54 4.95 -1.72
C VAL A 61 12.17 3.47 -1.65
N GLN A 62 13.16 2.56 -1.67
CA GLN A 62 12.93 1.13 -1.45
C GLN A 62 12.32 0.83 -0.07
N GLY A 63 12.73 1.55 0.97
CA GLY A 63 12.12 1.47 2.30
C GLY A 63 10.66 1.88 2.29
N PHE A 64 10.32 2.97 1.61
CA PHE A 64 8.92 3.40 1.44
C PHE A 64 8.09 2.41 0.62
N LEU A 65 8.65 1.81 -0.44
CA LEU A 65 7.97 0.76 -1.19
C LEU A 65 7.65 -0.45 -0.32
N ALA A 66 8.62 -0.90 0.50
CA ALA A 66 8.39 -2.01 1.43
C ALA A 66 7.35 -1.69 2.51
N GLU A 67 7.24 -0.42 2.94
CA GLU A 67 6.12 0.01 3.80
C GLU A 67 4.79 -0.01 3.05
N CYS A 68 4.75 0.42 1.79
CA CYS A 68 3.55 0.32 0.95
C CYS A 68 3.09 -1.14 0.84
N ASP A 69 4.00 -2.08 0.57
CA ASP A 69 3.69 -3.51 0.50
C ASP A 69 3.11 -4.05 1.81
N LYS A 70 3.68 -3.64 2.95
CA LYS A 70 3.17 -4.03 4.28
C LYS A 70 1.77 -3.49 4.52
N ILE A 71 1.52 -2.23 4.15
CA ILE A 71 0.22 -1.61 4.29
C ILE A 71 -0.80 -2.31 3.38
N GLU A 72 -0.44 -2.61 2.13
CA GLU A 72 -1.29 -3.34 1.19
C GLU A 72 -1.64 -4.73 1.73
N ALA A 73 -0.65 -5.48 2.23
CA ALA A 73 -0.87 -6.78 2.86
C ALA A 73 -1.78 -6.67 4.10
N CYS A 74 -1.58 -5.65 4.94
CA CYS A 74 -2.42 -5.39 6.11
C CYS A 74 -3.88 -5.09 5.73
N ILE A 75 -4.08 -4.26 4.70
CA ILE A 75 -5.41 -3.94 4.17
C ILE A 75 -6.10 -5.18 3.62
N SER A 76 -5.38 -5.98 2.83
CA SER A 76 -5.91 -7.19 2.21
C SER A 76 -6.25 -8.28 3.23
N ASP A 77 -5.45 -8.43 4.30
CA ASP A 77 -5.75 -9.30 5.45
C ASP A 77 -7.00 -8.83 6.20
N HIS A 78 -7.10 -7.53 6.49
CA HIS A 78 -8.30 -6.95 7.11
C HIS A 78 -9.56 -7.14 6.25
N LEU A 79 -9.47 -6.93 4.94
CA LEU A 79 -10.56 -7.19 3.99
C LEU A 79 -11.00 -8.65 4.04
N SER A 80 -10.05 -9.59 3.98
CA SER A 80 -10.33 -11.03 4.03
C SER A 80 -11.01 -11.44 5.34
N LYS A 81 -10.58 -10.87 6.48
CA LYS A 81 -11.20 -11.10 7.79
C LYS A 81 -12.65 -10.59 7.88
N ILE A 82 -12.93 -9.44 7.27
CA ILE A 82 -14.29 -8.88 7.22
C ILE A 82 -15.19 -9.77 6.35
N GLN A 83 -14.69 -10.22 5.20
CA GLN A 83 -15.44 -11.05 4.26
C GLN A 83 -15.75 -12.45 4.82
N SER A 84 -14.76 -13.10 5.45
CA SER A 84 -14.92 -14.42 6.07
C SER A 84 -15.90 -14.43 7.26
N LYS A 85 -15.92 -13.37 8.08
CA LYS A 85 -16.95 -13.20 9.12
C LYS A 85 -18.36 -12.98 8.56
N ASN A 86 -18.51 -12.43 7.36
CA ASN A 86 -19.83 -12.26 6.74
C ASN A 86 -20.39 -13.57 6.19
N LEU A 87 -19.54 -14.45 5.63
CA LEU A 87 -19.98 -15.77 5.15
C LEU A 87 -20.56 -16.61 6.30
N ALA A 88 -19.85 -16.68 7.44
CA ALA A 88 -20.31 -17.43 8.61
C ALA A 88 -21.61 -16.91 9.23
N LEU A 89 -21.90 -15.61 9.12
CA LEU A 89 -23.15 -15.00 9.60
C LEU A 89 -24.30 -15.14 8.59
N ALA A 90 -24.00 -15.28 7.30
CA ALA A 90 -24.99 -15.50 6.25
C ALA A 90 -25.48 -16.96 6.21
N ASP A 91 -24.63 -17.92 6.59
CA ASP A 91 -24.98 -19.35 6.62
C ASP A 91 -25.81 -19.78 7.85
N SER A 92 -26.04 -18.88 8.83
CA SER A 92 -26.75 -19.18 10.08
C SER A 92 -28.18 -18.61 10.17
N ASN A 93 -28.79 -18.21 9.04
CA ASN A 93 -30.16 -17.69 8.97
C ASN A 93 -30.96 -18.34 7.83
#